data_AF-A0A1D3TU68-F1
#
_entry.id   AF-A0A1D3TU68-F1
#
_cell.length_a   1.000
_cell.length_b   1.000
_cell.length_c   1.000
_cell.angle_alpha   90.00
_cell.angle_beta   90.00
_cell.angle_gamma   90.00
#
_symmetry.space_group_name_H-M   'P 1'
#
loop_
_entity.id
_entity.type
_entity.pdbx_description
1 polymer ?
#
loop_
_entity_poly.entity_id
_entity_poly.type
_entity_poly.pdbx_seq_one_letter_code
_entity_poly.pdbx_strand_id
1 'polypeptide(L)'
;MKNPDSNSIIPPWVIIPFGGLLVLGLCYIGYFAVYMLIESVFFHDAPTSVPAGIIRNSYTVVLLLLYFALLRTKISDLIKAIIFIGPMTMLIIAVILAFYLTPVVAAVSTAAIAVCCLFLLYRYKKPWIYYYAAAISVVVGIAYAWPRA
;
A
#
# COMPACT_ATOMS: atom_id res chain seq x y z
N MET A 1 -22.92 -25.15 -0.07
CA MET A 1 -22.18 -23.99 0.47
C MET A 1 -23.03 -22.75 0.25
N LYS A 2 -23.59 -22.16 1.31
CA LYS A 2 -24.45 -20.97 1.25
C LYS A 2 -23.55 -19.74 1.39
N ASN A 3 -23.38 -18.97 0.32
CA ASN A 3 -22.61 -17.72 0.36
C ASN A 3 -23.36 -16.69 1.23
N PRO A 4 -22.78 -16.20 2.33
CA PRO A 4 -23.40 -15.18 3.17
C PRO A 4 -23.34 -13.76 2.58
N ASP A 5 -22.81 -13.59 1.36
CA ASP A 5 -22.55 -12.26 0.75
C ASP A 5 -23.75 -11.65 0.00
N SER A 6 -24.94 -12.25 0.11
CA SER A 6 -26.15 -11.87 -0.65
C SER A 6 -26.95 -10.72 0.00
N ASN A 7 -26.30 -9.72 0.61
CA ASN A 7 -27.04 -8.54 1.11
C ASN A 7 -26.29 -7.20 1.08
N SER A 8 -25.19 -7.10 0.32
CA SER A 8 -24.56 -5.82 0.02
C SER A 8 -25.08 -5.29 -1.32
N ILE A 9 -25.74 -4.12 -1.28
CA ILE A 9 -26.28 -3.40 -2.46
C ILE A 9 -25.18 -3.09 -3.50
N ILE A 10 -23.91 -3.10 -3.10
CA ILE A 10 -22.76 -2.83 -3.96
C ILE A 10 -21.81 -4.04 -3.96
N PRO A 11 -21.45 -4.58 -5.14
CA PRO A 11 -20.58 -5.74 -5.22
C PRO A 11 -19.12 -5.41 -4.78
N PRO A 12 -18.39 -6.36 -4.17
CA PRO A 12 -17.03 -6.14 -3.67
C PRO A 12 -16.05 -5.60 -4.71
N TRP A 13 -16.20 -6.04 -5.97
CA TRP A 13 -15.36 -5.62 -7.10
C TRP A 13 -15.36 -4.10 -7.35
N VAL A 14 -16.43 -3.41 -6.93
CA VAL A 14 -16.59 -1.95 -7.07
C VAL A 14 -16.17 -1.24 -5.79
N ILE A 15 -16.61 -1.71 -4.62
CA ILE A 15 -16.33 -0.99 -3.36
C ILE A 15 -14.84 -1.00 -2.99
N ILE A 16 -14.12 -2.07 -3.33
CA ILE A 16 -12.70 -2.24 -3.02
C ILE A 16 -11.82 -1.22 -3.75
N PRO A 17 -11.89 -1.04 -5.09
CA PRO A 17 -11.07 -0.05 -5.78
C PRO A 17 -11.41 1.39 -5.36
N PHE A 18 -12.69 1.74 -5.22
CA PHE A 18 -13.08 3.09 -4.79
C PHE A 18 -12.62 3.40 -3.36
N GLY A 19 -12.90 2.50 -2.42
CA GLY A 19 -12.45 2.64 -1.04
C GLY A 19 -10.92 2.60 -0.94
N GLY A 20 -10.28 1.73 -1.69
CA GLY A 20 -8.82 1.60 -1.73
C GLY A 20 -8.13 2.85 -2.26
N LEU A 21 -8.69 3.48 -3.30
CA LEU A 21 -8.18 4.73 -3.85
C LEU A 21 -8.32 5.88 -2.84
N LEU A 22 -9.42 5.92 -2.08
CA LEU A 22 -9.61 6.87 -0.99
C LEU A 22 -8.55 6.66 0.11
N VAL A 23 -8.35 5.43 0.56
CA VAL A 23 -7.31 5.09 1.56
C VAL A 23 -5.92 5.44 1.03
N LEU A 24 -5.61 5.12 -0.24
CA LEU A 24 -4.34 5.47 -0.85
C LEU A 24 -4.13 6.99 -0.85
N GLY A 25 -5.15 7.77 -1.22
CA GLY A 25 -5.13 9.23 -1.13
C GLY A 25 -4.84 9.72 0.28
N LEU A 26 -5.49 9.14 1.30
CA LEU A 26 -5.21 9.45 2.70
C LEU A 26 -3.78 9.09 3.12
N CYS A 27 -3.22 7.98 2.64
CA CYS A 27 -1.82 7.61 2.88
C CYS A 27 -0.86 8.63 2.25
N TYR A 28 -1.16 9.15 1.06
CA TYR A 28 -0.34 10.19 0.43
C TYR A 28 -0.42 11.52 1.15
N ILE A 29 -1.63 11.94 1.56
CA ILE A 29 -1.81 13.15 2.37
C ILE A 29 -1.04 13.01 3.68
N GLY A 30 -1.12 11.85 4.34
CA GLY A 30 -0.38 11.55 5.56
C GLY A 30 1.14 11.59 5.35
N TYR A 31 1.64 11.00 4.26
CA TYR A 31 3.05 11.08 3.88
C TYR A 31 3.50 12.53 3.69
N PHE A 32 2.74 13.32 2.95
CA PHE A 32 3.08 14.72 2.67
C PHE A 32 3.06 15.58 3.93
N ALA A 33 2.09 15.35 4.83
CA ALA A 33 2.03 16.03 6.12
C ALA A 33 3.27 15.71 6.98
N VAL A 34 3.70 14.44 7.03
CA VAL A 34 4.93 14.04 7.74
C VAL A 34 6.17 14.68 7.10
N TYR A 35 6.24 14.68 5.78
CA TYR A 35 7.35 15.29 5.04
C TYR A 35 7.47 16.79 5.36
N MET A 36 6.37 17.54 5.25
CA MET A 36 6.32 18.98 5.54
C MET A 36 6.63 19.30 7.01
N LEU A 37 6.18 18.46 7.94
CA LEU A 37 6.51 18.62 9.36
C LEU A 37 8.02 18.43 9.60
N ILE A 38 8.63 17.39 9.01
CA ILE A 38 10.07 17.16 9.14
C ILE A 38 10.86 18.30 8.49
N GLU A 39 10.45 18.75 7.30
CA GLU A 39 11.06 19.87 6.59
C GLU A 39 11.03 21.15 7.42
N SER A 40 9.86 21.53 7.93
CA SER A 40 9.69 22.75 8.73
C SER A 40 10.43 22.75 10.06
N VAL A 41 10.57 21.59 10.72
CA VAL A 41 11.20 21.49 12.05
C VAL A 41 12.72 21.31 11.96
N PHE A 42 13.21 20.51 11.03
CA PHE A 42 14.63 20.10 10.99
C PHE A 42 15.42 20.74 9.83
N PHE A 43 14.75 21.17 8.76
CA PHE A 43 15.40 21.66 7.53
C PHE A 43 14.92 23.07 7.15
N HIS A 44 14.55 23.89 8.14
CA HIS A 44 14.02 25.24 7.93
C HIS A 44 14.90 26.10 7.00
N ASP A 45 16.23 26.03 7.16
CA ASP A 45 17.20 26.81 6.40
C ASP A 45 17.57 26.20 5.03
N ALA A 46 17.22 24.92 4.79
CA ALA A 46 17.57 24.17 3.59
C ALA A 46 16.49 23.15 3.18
N PRO A 47 15.28 23.62 2.82
CA PRO A 47 14.09 22.78 2.59
C PRO A 47 14.27 21.66 1.56
N THR A 48 15.14 21.85 0.55
CA THR A 48 15.41 20.86 -0.50
C THR A 48 16.38 19.75 -0.10
N SER A 49 16.99 19.84 1.09
CA SER A 49 17.97 18.85 1.57
C SER A 49 17.33 17.67 2.30
N VAL A 50 16.00 17.65 2.41
CA VAL A 50 15.26 16.61 3.11
C VAL A 50 15.39 15.27 2.35
N PRO A 51 15.85 14.19 3.01
CA PRO A 51 16.01 12.89 2.36
C PRO A 51 14.66 12.19 2.18
N ALA A 52 13.90 12.58 1.15
CA ALA A 52 12.56 12.07 0.85
C ALA A 52 12.48 10.53 0.77
N GLY A 53 13.52 9.87 0.25
CA GLY A 53 13.58 8.41 0.17
C GLY A 53 13.56 7.73 1.54
N ILE A 54 14.29 8.27 2.52
CA ILE A 54 14.33 7.72 3.88
C ILE A 54 12.97 7.89 4.55
N ILE A 55 12.36 9.07 4.43
CA ILE A 55 11.04 9.37 5.00
C ILE A 55 9.96 8.48 4.40
N ARG A 56 9.95 8.30 3.07
CA ARG A 56 8.98 7.42 2.40
C ARG A 56 9.11 5.98 2.87
N ASN A 57 10.34 5.48 2.99
CA ASN A 57 10.58 4.10 3.41
C ASN A 57 10.18 3.89 4.87
N SER A 58 10.54 4.79 5.79
CA SER A 58 10.16 4.71 7.20
C SER A 58 8.65 4.83 7.38
N TYR A 59 8.00 5.77 6.67
CA TYR A 59 6.55 5.94 6.68
C TYR A 59 5.82 4.67 6.20
N THR A 60 6.31 4.05 5.13
CA THR A 60 5.77 2.80 4.60
C THR A 60 5.88 1.65 5.62
N VAL A 61 7.02 1.54 6.31
CA VAL A 61 7.21 0.52 7.36
C VAL A 61 6.21 0.75 8.50
N VAL A 62 6.03 1.99 8.94
CA VAL A 62 5.05 2.33 9.99
C VAL A 62 3.62 1.97 9.54
N LEU A 63 3.23 2.30 8.31
CA LEU A 63 1.93 1.94 7.76
C LEU A 63 1.71 0.42 7.72
N LEU A 64 2.73 -0.36 7.34
CA LEU A 64 2.64 -1.83 7.37
C LEU A 64 2.48 -2.37 8.79
N LEU A 65 3.22 -1.83 9.76
CA LEU A 65 3.08 -2.24 11.16
C LEU A 65 1.69 -1.92 11.71
N LEU A 66 1.15 -0.74 11.39
CA LEU A 66 -0.23 -0.36 11.73
C LEU A 66 -1.24 -1.31 11.07
N TYR A 67 -1.01 -1.70 9.82
CA TYR A 67 -1.86 -2.68 9.14
C TYR A 67 -1.81 -4.07 9.80
N PHE A 68 -0.62 -4.54 10.18
CA PHE A 68 -0.49 -5.80 10.92
C PHE A 68 -1.20 -5.75 12.28
N ALA A 69 -1.16 -4.62 12.99
CA ALA A 69 -1.94 -4.41 14.20
C ALA A 69 -3.46 -4.44 13.91
N LEU A 70 -3.90 -3.80 12.82
CA LEU A 70 -5.29 -3.78 12.37
C LEU A 70 -5.82 -5.19 12.09
N LEU A 71 -4.98 -6.09 11.56
CA LEU A 71 -5.37 -7.48 11.31
C LEU A 71 -5.83 -8.23 12.57
N ARG A 72 -5.35 -7.84 13.75
CA ARG A 72 -5.73 -8.43 15.05
C ARG A 72 -7.09 -7.96 15.57
N THR A 73 -7.67 -6.92 14.98
CA THR A 73 -8.95 -6.34 15.42
C THR A 73 -10.15 -7.15 14.93
N LYS A 74 -11.35 -6.90 15.50
CA LYS A 74 -12.61 -7.54 15.08
C LYS A 74 -13.32 -6.83 13.91
N ILE A 75 -12.63 -5.92 13.21
CA ILE A 75 -13.20 -5.19 12.06
C ILE A 75 -13.49 -6.18 10.90
N SER A 76 -14.52 -5.87 10.11
CA SER A 76 -14.90 -6.60 8.90
C SER A 76 -13.72 -6.79 7.94
N ASP A 77 -13.65 -7.98 7.34
CA ASP A 77 -12.63 -8.33 6.35
C ASP A 77 -12.66 -7.44 5.10
N LEU A 78 -13.85 -6.94 4.73
CA LEU A 78 -13.99 -6.01 3.60
C LEU A 78 -13.28 -4.68 3.88
N ILE A 79 -13.48 -4.11 5.08
CA ILE A 79 -12.83 -2.85 5.48
C ILE A 79 -11.31 -3.05 5.58
N LYS A 80 -10.86 -4.17 6.14
CA LYS A 80 -9.42 -4.49 6.20
C LYS A 80 -8.80 -4.66 4.82
N ALA A 81 -9.51 -5.25 3.86
CA ALA A 81 -9.02 -5.38 2.49
C ALA A 81 -8.97 -4.02 1.77
N ILE A 82 -9.92 -3.12 2.03
CA ILE A 82 -9.86 -1.74 1.54
C ILE A 82 -8.65 -1.00 2.13
N ILE A 83 -8.48 -1.07 3.46
CA ILE A 83 -7.38 -0.40 4.16
C ILE A 83 -6.03 -0.95 3.73
N PHE A 84 -5.96 -2.22 3.34
CA PHE A 84 -4.73 -2.87 2.85
C PHE A 84 -4.13 -2.19 1.61
N ILE A 85 -4.98 -1.62 0.75
CA ILE A 85 -4.54 -1.08 -0.55
C ILE A 85 -3.54 0.05 -0.37
N GLY A 86 -3.76 0.95 0.59
CA GLY A 86 -2.84 2.04 0.91
C GLY A 86 -1.40 1.58 1.24
N PRO A 87 -1.16 0.87 2.36
CA PRO A 87 0.16 0.41 2.76
C PRO A 87 0.82 -0.50 1.73
N MET A 88 0.05 -1.39 1.08
CA MET A 88 0.59 -2.30 0.08
C MET A 88 1.06 -1.55 -1.17
N THR A 89 0.27 -0.60 -1.67
CA THR A 89 0.65 0.22 -2.84
C THR A 89 1.86 1.08 -2.52
N MET A 90 1.88 1.72 -1.34
CA MET A 90 3.02 2.53 -0.88
C MET A 90 4.30 1.70 -0.77
N LEU A 91 4.22 0.44 -0.34
CA LEU A 91 5.37 -0.48 -0.32
C LEU A 91 5.93 -0.73 -1.72
N ILE A 92 5.05 -1.02 -2.68
CA ILE A 92 5.46 -1.24 -4.07
C ILE A 92 6.13 0.01 -4.64
N ILE A 93 5.53 1.18 -4.42
CA ILE A 93 6.07 2.48 -4.85
C ILE A 93 7.44 2.74 -4.20
N ALA A 94 7.56 2.56 -2.89
CA ALA A 94 8.80 2.79 -2.16
C ALA A 94 9.95 1.94 -2.70
N VAL A 95 9.68 0.68 -3.01
CA VAL A 95 10.65 -0.28 -3.54
C VAL A 95 11.04 0.06 -4.97
N ILE A 96 10.07 0.35 -5.84
CA ILE A 96 10.36 0.74 -7.23
C ILE A 96 11.22 2.01 -7.26
N LEU A 97 10.88 3.02 -6.47
CA LEU A 97 11.69 4.24 -6.40
C LEU A 97 13.04 4.05 -5.70
N ALA A 98 13.17 3.10 -4.76
CA ALA A 98 14.46 2.78 -4.15
C ALA A 98 15.43 2.16 -5.17
N PHE A 99 14.91 1.35 -6.09
CA PHE A 99 15.68 0.71 -7.16
C PHE A 99 15.48 1.38 -8.53
N TYR A 100 15.13 2.67 -8.55
CA TYR A 100 14.78 3.38 -9.79
C TYR A 100 15.88 3.32 -10.86
N LEU A 101 17.14 3.42 -10.44
CA LEU A 101 18.32 3.33 -11.32
C LEU A 101 18.59 1.91 -11.84
N THR A 102 17.99 0.89 -11.24
CA THR A 102 18.20 -0.53 -11.54
C THR A 102 16.85 -1.22 -11.79
N PRO A 103 16.21 -0.99 -12.95
CA PRO A 103 14.82 -1.42 -13.20
C PRO A 103 14.62 -2.94 -13.10
N VAL A 104 15.66 -3.73 -13.40
CA VAL A 104 15.63 -5.18 -13.23
C VAL A 104 15.50 -5.56 -11.75
N VAL A 105 16.23 -4.89 -10.86
CA VAL A 105 16.17 -5.12 -9.41
C VAL A 105 14.82 -4.64 -8.86
N ALA A 106 14.31 -3.51 -9.35
CA ALA A 106 12.96 -3.04 -9.04
C ALA A 106 11.90 -4.09 -9.40
N ALA A 107 11.94 -4.62 -10.63
CA ALA A 107 10.99 -5.63 -11.10
C ALA A 107 11.03 -6.91 -10.25
N VAL A 108 12.23 -7.44 -9.99
CA VAL A 108 12.43 -8.65 -9.18
C VAL A 108 11.94 -8.45 -7.74
N SER A 109 12.24 -7.31 -7.12
CA SER A 109 11.81 -7.01 -5.76
C SER A 109 10.29 -6.79 -5.66
N THR A 110 9.67 -6.09 -6.62
CA THR A 110 8.21 -5.97 -6.71
C THR A 110 7.54 -7.35 -6.86
N ALA A 111 8.07 -8.22 -7.73
CA ALA A 111 7.57 -9.57 -7.92
C ALA A 111 7.72 -10.40 -6.63
N ALA A 112 8.87 -10.33 -5.96
CA ALA A 112 9.11 -11.03 -4.69
C ALA A 112 8.13 -10.59 -3.60
N ILE A 113 7.83 -9.29 -3.49
CA ILE A 113 6.84 -8.76 -2.55
C ILE A 113 5.44 -9.26 -2.88
N ALA A 114 5.04 -9.23 -4.16
CA ALA A 114 3.74 -9.73 -4.58
C ALA A 114 3.58 -11.23 -4.28
N VAL A 115 4.59 -12.05 -4.60
CA VAL A 115 4.60 -13.49 -4.30
C VAL A 115 4.55 -13.74 -2.80
N CYS A 116 5.36 -13.03 -2.01
CA CYS A 116 5.37 -13.14 -0.55
C CYS A 116 4.00 -12.77 0.03
N CYS A 117 3.38 -11.69 -0.45
CA CYS A 117 2.05 -11.28 -0.04
C CYS A 117 1.00 -12.35 -0.33
N LEU A 118 0.97 -12.88 -1.57
CA LEU A 118 0.06 -13.96 -1.97
C LEU A 118 0.27 -15.23 -1.13
N PHE A 119 1.53 -15.59 -0.87
CA PHE A 119 1.88 -16.72 -0.02
C PHE A 119 1.38 -16.54 1.42
N LEU A 120 1.54 -15.35 2.00
CA LEU A 120 1.00 -15.04 3.33
C LEU A 120 -0.53 -15.11 3.35
N LEU A 121 -1.21 -14.51 2.36
CA LEU A 121 -2.68 -14.57 2.26
C LEU A 121 -3.18 -16.01 2.15
N TYR A 122 -2.48 -16.86 1.40
CA TYR A 122 -2.76 -18.29 1.30
C TYR A 122 -2.55 -19.01 2.63
N ARG A 123 -1.39 -18.78 3.28
CA ARG A 123 -1.03 -19.41 4.55
C ARG A 123 -2.02 -19.09 5.67
N TYR A 124 -2.57 -17.88 5.67
CA TYR A 124 -3.58 -17.41 6.63
C TYR A 124 -5.03 -17.62 6.16
N LYS A 125 -5.25 -18.32 5.04
CA LYS A 125 -6.57 -18.65 4.48
C LYS A 125 -7.52 -17.45 4.40
N LYS A 126 -6.99 -16.29 3.99
CA LYS A 126 -7.78 -15.05 3.86
C LYS A 126 -8.83 -15.16 2.74
N PRO A 127 -9.96 -14.43 2.83
CA PRO A 127 -10.97 -14.45 1.79
C PRO A 127 -10.45 -13.84 0.49
N TRP A 128 -11.08 -14.20 -0.64
CA TRP A 128 -10.67 -13.82 -2.00
C TRP A 128 -10.50 -12.29 -2.20
N ILE A 129 -11.26 -11.49 -1.45
CA ILE A 129 -11.25 -10.02 -1.44
C ILE A 129 -9.84 -9.46 -1.21
N TYR A 130 -9.02 -10.09 -0.36
CA TYR A 130 -7.64 -9.64 -0.10
C TYR A 130 -6.71 -9.88 -1.30
N TYR A 131 -6.92 -10.96 -2.06
CA TYR A 131 -6.13 -11.24 -3.27
C TYR A 131 -6.43 -10.20 -4.35
N TYR A 132 -7.70 -9.82 -4.49
CA TYR A 132 -8.11 -8.76 -5.39
C TYR A 132 -7.50 -7.40 -4.99
N ALA A 133 -7.55 -7.06 -3.69
CA ALA A 133 -6.91 -5.85 -3.17
C ALA A 133 -5.38 -5.85 -3.39
N ALA A 134 -4.70 -6.99 -3.18
CA ALA A 134 -3.27 -7.13 -3.45
C ALA A 134 -2.94 -6.92 -4.92
N ALA A 135 -3.70 -7.54 -5.83
CA ALA A 135 -3.50 -7.41 -7.27
C ALA A 135 -3.65 -5.96 -7.73
N ILE A 136 -4.72 -5.26 -7.31
CA ILE A 136 -4.91 -3.84 -7.63
C ILE A 136 -3.75 -3.00 -7.09
N SER A 137 -3.33 -3.25 -5.85
CA SER A 137 -2.24 -2.48 -5.23
C SER A 137 -0.94 -2.58 -6.01
N VAL A 138 -0.62 -3.78 -6.52
CA VAL A 138 0.56 -4.00 -7.37
C VAL A 138 0.41 -3.27 -8.70
N VAL A 139 -0.73 -3.41 -9.37
CA VAL A 139 -0.99 -2.73 -10.65
C VAL A 139 -0.90 -1.21 -10.52
N VAL A 140 -1.55 -0.64 -9.51
CA VAL A 140 -1.54 0.81 -9.24
C VAL A 140 -0.13 1.28 -8.87
N GLY A 141 0.59 0.54 -8.02
CA GLY A 141 1.95 0.88 -7.63
C GLY A 141 2.92 0.88 -8.80
N ILE A 142 2.83 -0.12 -9.69
CA ILE A 142 3.61 -0.17 -10.93
C ILE A 142 3.21 1.00 -11.85
N ALA A 143 1.92 1.18 -12.14
CA ALA A 143 1.45 2.23 -13.04
C ALA A 143 1.89 3.64 -12.61
N TYR A 144 1.99 3.87 -11.30
CA TYR A 144 2.45 5.13 -10.72
C TYR A 144 3.98 5.28 -10.75
N ALA A 145 4.72 4.26 -10.32
CA ALA A 145 6.15 4.39 -10.04
C ALA A 145 7.08 3.91 -11.15
N TRP A 146 6.56 3.20 -12.16
CA TRP A 146 7.40 2.57 -13.17
C TRP A 146 8.17 3.61 -14.00
N PRO A 147 9.49 3.40 -14.21
CA PRO A 147 10.30 4.30 -15.02
C PRO A 147 9.74 4.36 -16.44
N ARG A 148 9.38 5.56 -16.88
CA ARG A 148 9.03 5.83 -18.27
C ARG A 148 10.31 6.24 -18.98
N ALA A 149 10.63 5.51 -20.05
CA ALA A 149 11.72 5.85 -20.97
C ALA A 149 11.32 7.06 -21.82
#